data_AF-A0A2V2VSM7-F1
#
_entry.id   AF-A0A2V2VSM7-F1
#
_cell.length_a   1.000
_cell.length_b   1.000
_cell.length_c   1.000
_cell.angle_alpha   90.00
_cell.angle_beta   90.00
_cell.angle_gamma   90.00
#
_symmetry.space_group_name_H-M   'P 1'
#
loop_
_entity.id
_entity.type
_entity.pdbx_description
1 polymer ?
#
loop_
_entity_poly.entity_id
_entity_poly.type
_entity_poly.pdbx_seq_one_letter_code
_entity_poly.pdbx_strand_id
1 'polypeptide(L)'
;MSGWARALSLAAVLVVMACLVPAATASLHAEETLASQFAEFKQKHGRVYESAAEEAFRLSVFRENLFLARLHAAANPHATFGVTPFSDLTREEFRSRYHNGAAHFAAAQERARVPVNVEVVGAPAAVDWRARGAVTAVKDQGQCGSCWAFSAIGNVECQWFLAGHPLTNLSEQMLVSCDKTDSGCGGGLMNNAFEWIVQENNGAVYTEDSYLMRRARGYRRRARRQATRWVPRLPVTLNYRRTRPK
;
A
#
# COMPACT_ATOMS: atom_id res chain seq x y z
N MET A 1 -22.39 49.45 47.89
CA MET A 1 -22.60 48.41 46.85
C MET A 1 -23.44 47.30 47.47
N SER A 2 -24.66 47.07 46.95
CA SER A 2 -25.68 46.20 47.59
C SER A 2 -25.25 44.73 47.59
N GLY A 3 -25.60 43.98 48.66
CA GLY A 3 -25.28 42.55 48.79
C GLY A 3 -25.79 41.69 47.63
N TRP A 4 -26.85 42.14 46.95
CA TRP A 4 -27.41 41.54 45.75
C TRP A 4 -26.45 41.53 44.55
N ALA A 5 -25.67 42.59 44.36
CA ALA A 5 -24.68 42.65 43.29
C ALA A 5 -23.53 41.64 43.53
N ARG A 6 -23.10 41.48 44.78
CA ARG A 6 -22.08 40.47 45.15
C ARG A 6 -22.59 39.03 44.99
N ALA A 7 -23.85 38.77 45.35
CA ALA A 7 -24.49 37.47 45.17
C ALA A 7 -24.64 37.09 43.68
N LEU A 8 -25.04 38.03 42.82
CA LEU A 8 -25.12 37.83 41.38
C LEU A 8 -23.74 37.58 40.74
N SER A 9 -22.70 38.30 41.18
CA SER A 9 -21.33 38.06 40.72
C SER A 9 -20.79 36.69 41.15
N LEU A 10 -21.05 36.26 42.39
CA LEU A 10 -20.65 34.93 42.87
C LEU A 10 -21.39 33.80 42.12
N ALA A 11 -22.69 33.96 41.88
CA ALA A 11 -23.46 33.00 41.10
C ALA A 11 -22.97 32.90 39.65
N ALA A 12 -22.64 34.03 39.00
CA ALA A 12 -22.07 34.03 37.65
C ALA A 12 -20.70 33.34 37.59
N VAL A 13 -19.82 33.56 38.58
CA VAL A 13 -18.51 32.89 38.67
C VAL A 13 -18.68 31.38 38.88
N LEU A 14 -19.60 30.95 39.75
CA LEU A 14 -19.88 29.53 39.98
C LEU A 14 -20.43 28.83 38.73
N VAL A 15 -21.32 29.48 37.96
CA VAL A 15 -21.84 28.95 36.70
C VAL A 15 -20.74 28.84 35.63
N VAL A 16 -19.88 29.86 35.51
CA VAL A 16 -18.74 29.83 34.58
C VAL A 16 -17.76 28.70 34.94
N MET A 17 -17.43 28.53 36.23
CA MET A 17 -16.57 27.44 36.70
C MET A 17 -17.21 26.06 36.47
N ALA A 18 -18.52 25.92 36.70
CA ALA A 18 -19.26 24.69 36.46
C ALA A 18 -19.25 24.26 34.99
N CYS A 19 -19.10 25.19 34.04
CA CYS A 19 -18.99 24.89 32.62
C CYS A 19 -17.53 24.70 32.15
N LEU A 20 -16.60 25.53 32.62
CA LEU A 20 -15.21 25.53 32.15
C LEU A 20 -14.40 24.33 32.68
N VAL A 21 -14.62 23.91 33.91
CA VAL A 21 -13.86 22.79 34.51
C VAL A 21 -14.16 21.45 33.81
N PRO A 22 -15.42 21.06 33.53
CA PRO A 22 -15.72 19.86 32.76
C PRO A 22 -15.18 19.90 31.33
N ALA A 23 -15.25 21.06 30.66
CA ALA A 23 -14.72 21.21 29.31
C ALA A 23 -13.18 21.06 29.26
N ALA A 24 -12.47 21.68 30.21
CA ALA A 24 -11.01 21.58 30.32
C ALA A 24 -10.56 20.15 30.65
N THR A 25 -11.25 19.48 31.58
CA THR A 25 -10.94 18.08 31.94
C THR A 25 -11.21 17.10 30.80
N ALA A 26 -12.33 17.26 30.07
CA ALA A 26 -12.61 16.47 28.88
C ALA A 26 -11.56 16.68 27.77
N SER A 27 -11.11 17.92 27.57
CA SER A 27 -10.04 18.23 26.61
C SER A 27 -8.71 17.59 27.02
N LEU A 28 -8.35 17.64 28.31
CA LEU A 28 -7.12 17.04 28.83
C LEU A 28 -7.13 15.52 28.66
N HIS A 29 -8.26 14.88 28.96
CA HIS A 29 -8.42 13.44 28.81
C HIS A 29 -8.40 13.02 27.33
N ALA A 30 -8.99 13.81 26.43
CA ALA A 30 -8.94 13.55 25.00
C ALA A 30 -7.49 13.61 24.46
N GLU A 31 -6.71 14.60 24.91
CA GLU A 31 -5.28 14.71 24.58
C GLU A 31 -4.46 13.54 25.16
N GLU A 32 -4.71 13.12 26.40
CA GLU A 32 -4.07 11.94 27.01
C GLU A 32 -4.41 10.64 26.25
N THR A 33 -5.68 10.49 25.84
CA THR A 33 -6.15 9.35 25.04
C THR A 33 -5.51 9.35 23.65
N LEU A 34 -5.28 10.52 23.05
CA LEU A 34 -4.61 10.63 21.76
C LEU A 34 -3.12 10.31 21.86
N ALA A 35 -2.43 10.87 22.88
CA ALA A 35 -1.03 10.62 23.13
C ALA A 35 -0.74 9.13 23.37
N SER A 36 -1.60 8.44 24.14
CA SER A 36 -1.48 6.99 24.36
C SER A 36 -1.70 6.18 23.08
N GLN A 37 -2.73 6.49 22.28
CA GLN A 37 -2.95 5.85 20.97
C GLN A 37 -1.77 6.07 20.01
N PHE A 38 -1.17 7.27 20.02
CA PHE A 38 0.00 7.56 19.19
C PHE A 38 1.24 6.81 19.68
N ALA A 39 1.44 6.70 20.99
CA ALA A 39 2.53 5.89 21.56
C ALA A 39 2.40 4.41 21.16
N GLU A 40 1.19 3.84 21.26
CA GLU A 40 0.92 2.47 20.80
C GLU A 40 1.17 2.33 19.29
N PHE A 41 0.69 3.28 18.48
CA PHE A 41 0.95 3.32 17.05
C PHE A 41 2.46 3.30 16.74
N LYS A 42 3.24 4.15 17.41
CA LYS A 42 4.69 4.19 17.21
C LYS A 42 5.34 2.87 17.57
N GLN A 43 4.94 2.25 18.68
CA GLN A 43 5.46 0.96 19.10
C GLN A 43 5.10 -0.14 18.09
N LYS A 44 3.82 -0.24 17.71
CA LYS A 44 3.28 -1.26 16.80
C LYS A 44 3.92 -1.20 15.41
N HIS A 45 4.19 0.00 14.91
CA HIS A 45 4.71 0.21 13.56
C HIS A 45 6.20 0.59 13.52
N GLY A 46 6.90 0.54 14.66
CA GLY A 46 8.32 0.85 14.76
C GLY A 46 8.66 2.27 14.29
N ARG A 47 7.82 3.26 14.61
CA ARG A 47 8.02 4.65 14.20
C ARG A 47 9.05 5.33 15.09
N VAL A 48 10.02 5.96 14.44
CA VAL A 48 11.05 6.80 15.04
C VAL A 48 11.13 8.06 14.19
N TYR A 49 11.10 9.21 14.84
CA TYR A 49 11.14 10.53 14.18
C TYR A 49 12.46 11.23 14.49
N GLU A 50 12.92 12.08 13.57
CA GLU A 50 14.25 12.69 13.64
C GLU A 50 14.34 13.79 14.71
N SER A 51 13.21 14.41 15.04
CA SER A 51 13.14 15.49 16.02
C SER A 51 11.79 15.54 16.73
N ALA A 52 11.76 16.20 17.90
CA ALA A 52 10.52 16.47 18.62
C ALA A 52 9.53 17.31 17.79
N ALA A 53 10.05 18.20 16.93
CA ALA A 53 9.21 18.98 16.02
C ALA A 53 8.54 18.11 14.95
N GLU A 54 9.28 17.15 14.37
CA GLU A 54 8.70 16.17 13.45
C GLU A 54 7.67 15.30 14.18
N GLU A 55 7.99 14.81 15.37
CA GLU A 55 7.07 13.98 16.14
C GLU A 55 5.76 14.72 16.48
N ALA A 56 5.83 15.99 16.87
CA ALA A 56 4.66 16.81 17.10
C ALA A 56 3.82 17.01 15.83
N PHE A 57 4.46 17.19 14.68
CA PHE A 57 3.78 17.23 13.38
C PHE A 57 3.13 15.88 13.05
N ARG A 58 3.81 14.75 13.29
CA ARG A 58 3.29 13.41 13.02
C ARG A 58 2.09 13.08 13.92
N LEU A 59 2.10 13.53 15.17
CA LEU A 59 0.97 13.43 16.08
C LEU A 59 -0.25 14.23 15.55
N SER A 60 -0.04 15.43 15.00
CA SER A 60 -1.15 16.23 14.46
C SER A 60 -1.80 15.57 13.23
N VAL A 61 -0.98 14.99 12.34
CA VAL A 61 -1.43 14.19 11.20
C VAL A 61 -2.16 12.92 11.65
N PHE A 62 -1.61 12.23 12.65
CA PHE A 62 -2.24 11.04 13.23
C PHE A 62 -3.62 11.35 13.82
N ARG A 63 -3.76 12.47 14.52
CA ARG A 63 -5.05 12.93 15.06
C ARG A 63 -6.08 13.13 13.97
N GLU A 64 -5.71 13.81 12.88
CA GLU A 64 -6.60 14.06 11.75
C GLU A 64 -7.01 12.74 11.07
N ASN A 65 -6.06 11.86 10.80
CA ASN A 65 -6.33 10.56 10.16
C ASN A 65 -7.18 9.65 11.05
N LEU A 66 -6.98 9.67 12.37
CA LEU A 66 -7.80 8.91 13.31
C LEU A 66 -9.24 9.43 13.36
N PHE A 67 -9.42 10.75 13.30
CA PHE A 67 -10.74 11.37 13.18
C PHE A 67 -11.44 10.93 11.89
N LEU A 68 -10.75 11.00 10.75
CA LEU A 68 -11.28 10.52 9.46
C LEU A 68 -11.63 9.03 9.49
N ALA A 69 -10.80 8.19 10.12
CA ALA A 69 -11.09 6.76 10.28
C ALA A 69 -12.40 6.53 11.05
N ARG A 70 -12.64 7.28 12.14
CA ARG A 70 -13.89 7.20 12.91
C ARG A 70 -15.10 7.66 12.11
N LEU A 71 -14.97 8.74 11.32
CA LEU A 71 -16.03 9.19 10.42
C LEU A 71 -16.37 8.12 9.39
N HIS A 72 -15.37 7.49 8.77
CA HIS A 72 -15.60 6.42 7.81
C HIS A 72 -16.23 5.17 8.45
N ALA A 73 -15.81 4.80 9.66
CA ALA A 73 -16.42 3.70 10.42
C ALA A 73 -17.91 3.96 10.71
N ALA A 74 -18.29 5.19 11.04
CA ALA A 74 -19.68 5.56 11.25
C ALA A 74 -20.50 5.53 9.93
N ALA A 75 -19.87 5.88 8.81
CA ALA A 75 -20.53 5.99 7.52
C ALA A 75 -20.67 4.66 6.75
N ASN A 76 -19.80 3.68 7.01
CA ASN A 76 -19.77 2.43 6.25
C ASN A 76 -19.69 1.20 7.18
N PRO A 77 -20.83 0.53 7.44
CA PRO A 77 -20.86 -0.65 8.31
C PRO A 77 -20.25 -1.90 7.68
N HIS A 78 -19.92 -1.88 6.38
CA HIS A 78 -19.34 -3.02 5.67
C HIS A 78 -17.81 -3.05 5.72
N ALA A 79 -17.17 -2.04 6.32
CA ALA A 79 -15.72 -1.95 6.41
C ALA A 79 -15.27 -1.53 7.81
N THR A 80 -14.13 -2.05 8.25
CA THR A 80 -13.49 -1.63 9.49
C THR A 80 -12.41 -0.59 9.17
N PHE A 81 -12.51 0.56 9.81
CA PHE A 81 -11.54 1.65 9.69
C PHE A 81 -10.82 1.83 11.03
N GLY A 82 -9.54 2.17 10.96
CA GLY A 82 -8.73 2.34 12.16
C GLY A 82 -7.30 2.72 11.85
N VAL A 83 -6.45 2.59 12.87
CA VAL A 83 -5.02 2.89 12.77
C VAL A 83 -4.33 1.88 11.85
N THR A 84 -3.60 2.38 10.87
CA THR A 84 -2.79 1.61 9.91
C THR A 84 -1.35 2.09 9.95
N PRO A 85 -0.38 1.39 9.32
CA PRO A 85 0.98 1.91 9.21
C PRO A 85 1.04 3.31 8.61
N PHE A 86 0.06 3.74 7.82
CA PHE A 86 0.07 5.04 7.13
C PHE A 86 -0.60 6.17 7.91
N SER A 87 -1.06 5.92 9.14
CA SER A 87 -1.83 6.89 9.91
C SER A 87 -1.05 8.16 10.29
N ASP A 88 0.26 8.20 10.17
CA ASP A 88 1.10 9.40 10.40
C ASP A 88 1.53 10.13 9.13
N LEU A 89 0.98 9.75 7.97
CA LEU A 89 1.27 10.38 6.69
C LEU A 89 0.15 11.34 6.28
N THR A 90 0.53 12.49 5.71
CA THR A 90 -0.46 13.33 5.03
C THR A 90 -0.95 12.65 3.76
N ARG A 91 -2.09 13.12 3.23
CA ARG A 91 -2.62 12.62 1.96
C ARG A 91 -1.60 12.77 0.83
N GLU A 92 -0.86 13.87 0.80
CA GLU A 92 0.15 14.18 -0.21
C GLU A 92 1.40 13.30 -0.08
N GLU A 93 1.85 13.06 1.16
CA GLU A 93 2.94 12.12 1.43
C GLU A 93 2.56 10.69 1.05
N PHE A 94 1.34 10.26 1.41
CA PHE A 94 0.85 8.94 1.02
C PHE A 94 0.76 8.82 -0.50
N ARG A 95 0.19 9.84 -1.16
CA ARG A 95 0.02 9.85 -2.62
C ARG A 95 1.35 9.78 -3.35
N SER A 96 2.32 10.60 -2.95
CA SER A 96 3.64 10.66 -3.60
C SER A 96 4.46 9.37 -3.40
N ARG A 97 4.32 8.70 -2.26
CA ARG A 97 5.11 7.50 -1.91
C ARG A 97 4.46 6.18 -2.38
N TYR A 98 3.13 6.09 -2.36
CA TYR A 98 2.40 4.82 -2.55
C TYR A 98 1.34 4.86 -3.66
N HIS A 99 0.94 6.03 -4.18
CA HIS A 99 -0.14 6.18 -5.17
C HIS A 99 0.31 6.95 -6.42
N ASN A 100 1.35 6.44 -7.10
CA ASN A 100 1.98 7.09 -8.26
C ASN A 100 1.63 6.45 -9.62
N GLY A 101 0.72 5.47 -9.66
CA GLY A 101 0.28 4.84 -10.91
C GLY A 101 -0.57 5.75 -11.82
N ALA A 102 -1.17 6.81 -11.27
CA ALA A 102 -2.11 7.67 -11.99
C ALA A 102 -1.51 8.33 -13.25
N ALA A 103 -0.21 8.65 -13.23
CA ALA A 103 0.48 9.25 -14.37
C ALA A 103 0.52 8.32 -15.59
N HIS A 104 0.37 7.00 -15.40
CA HIS A 104 0.47 5.99 -16.44
C HIS A 104 -0.92 5.52 -16.95
N PHE A 105 -2.00 5.87 -16.26
CA PHE A 105 -3.35 5.40 -16.61
C PHE A 105 -3.90 5.98 -17.93
N ALA A 106 -3.50 7.19 -18.33
CA ALA A 106 -3.90 7.73 -19.62
C ALA A 106 -3.43 6.82 -20.78
N ALA A 107 -2.17 6.37 -20.74
CA ALA A 107 -1.63 5.42 -21.72
C ALA A 107 -2.28 4.03 -21.63
N ALA A 108 -2.73 3.62 -20.43
CA ALA A 108 -3.47 2.37 -20.26
C ALA A 108 -4.86 2.42 -20.94
N GLN A 109 -5.53 3.58 -20.89
CA GLN A 109 -6.85 3.78 -21.48
C GLN A 109 -6.80 3.67 -23.02
N GLU A 110 -5.75 4.19 -23.66
CA GLU A 110 -5.54 4.06 -25.11
C GLU A 110 -5.31 2.62 -25.56
N ARG A 111 -4.78 1.77 -24.67
CA ARG A 111 -4.50 0.36 -24.92
C ARG A 111 -5.56 -0.59 -24.37
N ALA A 112 -6.65 -0.06 -23.83
CA ALA A 112 -7.75 -0.86 -23.36
C ALA A 112 -8.27 -1.71 -24.53
N ARG A 113 -8.12 -3.03 -24.42
CA ARG A 113 -8.66 -3.95 -25.43
C ARG A 113 -10.18 -3.83 -25.42
N VAL A 114 -10.78 -4.01 -26.60
CA VAL A 114 -12.22 -4.21 -26.74
C VAL A 114 -12.66 -5.27 -25.73
N PRO A 115 -13.73 -5.03 -24.94
CA PRO A 115 -14.26 -6.03 -24.03
C PRO A 115 -14.41 -7.36 -24.76
N VAL A 116 -13.82 -8.42 -24.21
CA VAL A 116 -14.02 -9.76 -24.76
C VAL A 116 -15.45 -10.15 -24.39
N ASN A 117 -16.32 -10.26 -25.38
CA ASN A 117 -17.64 -10.85 -25.18
C ASN A 117 -17.45 -12.35 -24.94
N VAL A 118 -17.42 -12.72 -23.66
CA VAL A 118 -17.41 -14.12 -23.24
C VAL A 118 -18.82 -14.46 -22.80
N GLU A 119 -19.41 -15.49 -23.41
CA GLU A 119 -20.65 -16.07 -22.90
C GLU A 119 -20.33 -16.80 -21.59
N VAL A 120 -20.74 -16.21 -20.46
CA VAL A 120 -20.45 -16.75 -19.14
C VAL A 120 -21.52 -17.77 -18.78
N VAL A 121 -21.34 -19.02 -19.21
CA VAL A 121 -22.19 -20.14 -18.81
C VAL A 121 -21.59 -20.83 -17.58
N GLY A 122 -22.36 -20.91 -16.49
CA GLY A 122 -21.98 -21.72 -15.32
C GLY A 122 -20.85 -21.17 -14.45
N ALA A 123 -20.64 -19.84 -14.42
CA ALA A 123 -19.67 -19.26 -13.51
C ALA A 123 -20.08 -19.53 -12.04
N PRO A 124 -19.11 -19.86 -11.17
CA PRO A 124 -19.38 -20.05 -9.76
C PRO A 124 -19.78 -18.72 -9.09
N ALA A 125 -20.62 -18.80 -8.06
CA ALA A 125 -21.06 -17.64 -7.29
C ALA A 125 -19.91 -16.91 -6.59
N ALA A 126 -18.80 -17.61 -6.29
CA ALA A 126 -17.59 -17.04 -5.71
C ALA A 126 -16.35 -17.81 -6.17
N VAL A 127 -15.23 -17.09 -6.32
CA VAL A 127 -13.91 -17.67 -6.59
C VAL A 127 -12.91 -17.04 -5.65
N ASP A 128 -12.15 -17.88 -4.94
CA ASP A 128 -10.96 -17.47 -4.20
C ASP A 128 -9.76 -18.29 -4.66
N TRP A 129 -8.84 -17.65 -5.39
CA TRP A 129 -7.62 -18.30 -5.87
C TRP A 129 -6.63 -18.64 -4.74
N ARG A 130 -6.74 -17.99 -3.57
CA ARG A 130 -5.93 -18.33 -2.39
C ARG A 130 -6.33 -19.69 -1.86
N ALA A 131 -7.63 -19.95 -1.76
CA ALA A 131 -8.17 -21.25 -1.34
C ALA A 131 -7.80 -22.38 -2.32
N ARG A 132 -7.44 -22.04 -3.55
CA ARG A 132 -6.96 -22.97 -4.59
C ARG A 132 -5.43 -23.10 -4.63
N GLY A 133 -4.70 -22.42 -3.75
CA GLY A 133 -3.23 -22.46 -3.70
C GLY A 133 -2.53 -21.68 -4.82
N ALA A 134 -3.22 -20.80 -5.52
CA ALA A 134 -2.69 -20.08 -6.69
C ALA A 134 -2.20 -18.66 -6.38
N VAL A 135 -2.00 -18.33 -5.09
CA VAL A 135 -1.62 -16.98 -4.64
C VAL A 135 -0.52 -17.07 -3.60
N THR A 136 0.57 -16.34 -3.79
CA THR A 136 1.69 -16.24 -2.85
C THR A 136 1.33 -15.37 -1.64
N ALA A 137 2.22 -15.33 -0.63
CA ALA A 137 2.03 -14.46 0.53
C ALA A 137 2.00 -12.98 0.12
N VAL A 138 1.29 -12.14 0.88
CA VAL A 138 1.24 -10.70 0.65
C VAL A 138 2.65 -10.11 0.76
N LYS A 139 3.04 -9.32 -0.25
CA LYS A 139 4.36 -8.67 -0.36
C LYS A 139 4.25 -7.17 -0.10
N ASP A 140 5.40 -6.50 0.10
CA ASP A 140 5.48 -5.07 0.41
C ASP A 140 6.40 -4.35 -0.60
N GLN A 141 5.83 -3.44 -1.40
CA GLN A 141 6.55 -2.63 -2.37
C GLN A 141 7.43 -1.53 -1.75
N GLY A 142 7.24 -1.25 -0.46
CA GLY A 142 7.88 -0.13 0.24
C GLY A 142 7.58 1.21 -0.42
N GLN A 143 8.56 2.12 -0.42
CA GLN A 143 8.44 3.48 -0.96
C GLN A 143 8.79 3.59 -2.45
N CYS A 144 8.66 2.49 -3.19
CA CYS A 144 8.93 2.43 -4.63
C CYS A 144 7.60 2.31 -5.38
N GLY A 145 7.40 3.10 -6.44
CA GLY A 145 6.24 3.01 -7.34
C GLY A 145 6.26 1.77 -8.23
N SER A 146 6.43 0.60 -7.64
CA SER A 146 6.59 -0.69 -8.32
C SER A 146 5.32 -1.54 -8.30
N CYS A 147 4.16 -0.98 -7.92
CA CYS A 147 2.89 -1.70 -7.89
C CYS A 147 2.55 -2.40 -9.21
N TRP A 148 2.97 -1.82 -10.34
CA TRP A 148 2.84 -2.42 -11.67
C TRP A 148 3.59 -3.75 -11.79
N ALA A 149 4.81 -3.83 -11.24
CA ALA A 149 5.62 -5.05 -11.24
C ALA A 149 5.01 -6.10 -10.31
N PHE A 150 4.56 -5.72 -9.10
CA PHE A 150 3.85 -6.63 -8.19
C PHE A 150 2.57 -7.20 -8.80
N SER A 151 1.78 -6.34 -9.45
CA SER A 151 0.55 -6.75 -10.11
C SER A 151 0.80 -7.71 -11.26
N ALA A 152 1.81 -7.44 -12.10
CA ALA A 152 2.21 -8.33 -13.19
C ALA A 152 2.73 -9.68 -12.65
N ILE A 153 3.65 -9.66 -11.70
CA ILE A 153 4.25 -10.87 -11.13
C ILE A 153 3.20 -11.73 -10.43
N GLY A 154 2.34 -11.16 -9.59
CA GLY A 154 1.27 -11.93 -8.93
C GLY A 154 0.35 -12.62 -9.93
N ASN A 155 0.08 -12.00 -11.09
CA ASN A 155 -0.65 -12.65 -12.17
C ASN A 155 0.16 -13.81 -12.78
N VAL A 156 1.44 -13.59 -13.11
CA VAL A 156 2.32 -14.62 -13.67
C VAL A 156 2.46 -15.83 -12.74
N GLU A 157 2.65 -15.61 -11.45
CA GLU A 157 2.72 -16.67 -10.43
C GLU A 157 1.45 -17.53 -10.43
N CYS A 158 0.28 -16.88 -10.46
CA CYS A 158 -1.02 -17.56 -10.52
C CYS A 158 -1.17 -18.35 -11.82
N GLN A 159 -0.91 -17.75 -12.99
CA GLN A 159 -1.01 -18.43 -14.28
C GLN A 159 -0.04 -19.61 -14.39
N TRP A 160 1.18 -19.46 -13.86
CA TRP A 160 2.16 -20.54 -13.80
C TRP A 160 1.65 -21.73 -12.98
N PHE A 161 1.06 -21.46 -11.81
CA PHE A 161 0.43 -22.50 -10.99
C PHE A 161 -0.72 -23.20 -11.73
N LEU A 162 -1.61 -22.43 -12.37
CA LEU A 162 -2.75 -22.97 -13.12
C LEU A 162 -2.35 -23.79 -14.35
N ALA A 163 -1.16 -23.54 -14.91
CA ALA A 163 -0.58 -24.35 -15.97
C ALA A 163 -0.03 -25.72 -15.47
N GLY A 164 -0.17 -26.02 -14.17
CA GLY A 164 0.24 -27.30 -13.58
C GLY A 164 1.63 -27.28 -12.94
N HIS A 165 2.22 -26.10 -12.75
CA HIS A 165 3.51 -25.96 -12.08
C HIS A 165 3.35 -25.66 -10.58
N PRO A 166 4.40 -25.82 -9.76
CA PRO A 166 4.37 -25.42 -8.36
C PRO A 166 4.18 -23.91 -8.20
N LEU A 167 3.47 -23.49 -7.15
CA LEU A 167 3.35 -22.08 -6.79
C LEU A 167 4.75 -21.55 -6.46
N THR A 168 5.26 -20.67 -7.32
CA THR A 168 6.64 -20.19 -7.28
C THR A 168 6.64 -18.71 -6.95
N ASN A 169 7.41 -18.30 -5.94
CA ASN A 169 7.60 -16.90 -5.59
C ASN A 169 8.59 -16.25 -6.58
N LEU A 170 8.09 -15.34 -7.42
CA LEU A 170 8.81 -14.68 -8.50
C LEU A 170 9.23 -13.25 -8.11
N SER A 171 10.28 -12.76 -8.77
CA SER A 171 10.93 -11.48 -8.47
C SER A 171 10.27 -10.31 -9.20
N GLU A 172 9.69 -9.39 -8.43
CA GLU A 172 9.29 -8.07 -8.94
C GLU A 172 10.51 -7.19 -9.27
N GLN A 173 11.62 -7.38 -8.55
CA GLN A 173 12.82 -6.55 -8.72
C GLN A 173 13.41 -6.71 -10.12
N MET A 174 13.28 -7.88 -10.74
CA MET A 174 13.69 -8.11 -12.11
C MET A 174 13.00 -7.10 -13.03
N LEU A 175 11.67 -6.98 -12.98
CA LEU A 175 10.92 -6.01 -13.78
C LEU A 175 11.38 -4.58 -13.46
N VAL A 176 11.45 -4.23 -12.17
CA VAL A 176 11.88 -2.88 -11.74
C VAL A 176 13.27 -2.50 -12.26
N SER A 177 14.17 -3.48 -12.44
CA SER A 177 15.58 -3.23 -12.81
C SER A 177 15.86 -3.37 -14.31
N CYS A 178 15.14 -4.28 -14.98
CA CYS A 178 15.48 -4.78 -16.31
C CYS A 178 14.50 -4.29 -17.38
N ASP A 179 13.23 -4.12 -17.05
CA ASP A 179 12.25 -3.52 -17.97
C ASP A 179 12.73 -2.10 -18.34
N LYS A 180 12.83 -1.83 -19.64
CA LYS A 180 13.23 -0.52 -20.18
C LYS A 180 12.07 0.25 -20.80
N THR A 181 10.90 -0.38 -20.90
CA THR A 181 9.66 0.26 -21.32
C THR A 181 9.05 1.05 -20.16
N ASP A 182 9.12 0.49 -18.95
CA ASP A 182 8.61 1.14 -17.73
C ASP A 182 9.70 1.92 -16.96
N SER A 183 9.27 2.73 -15.99
CA SER A 183 10.13 3.67 -15.24
C SER A 183 10.58 3.17 -13.88
N GLY A 184 10.61 1.85 -13.65
CA GLY A 184 11.02 1.27 -12.37
C GLY A 184 10.17 1.77 -11.21
N CYS A 185 10.78 2.48 -10.25
CA CYS A 185 10.05 3.11 -9.13
C CYS A 185 9.26 4.36 -9.51
N GLY A 186 9.44 4.91 -10.71
CA GLY A 186 8.64 6.00 -11.27
C GLY A 186 7.26 5.56 -11.78
N GLY A 187 6.94 4.28 -11.66
CA GLY A 187 5.71 3.68 -12.18
C GLY A 187 5.90 2.97 -13.52
N GLY A 188 4.84 2.33 -13.96
CA GLY A 188 4.80 1.49 -15.15
C GLY A 188 3.42 0.87 -15.32
N LEU A 189 3.27 0.01 -16.31
CA LEU A 189 2.02 -0.68 -16.61
C LEU A 189 2.20 -2.19 -16.73
N MET A 190 1.25 -2.95 -16.19
CA MET A 190 1.30 -4.41 -16.19
C MET A 190 1.38 -5.02 -17.60
N ASN A 191 0.73 -4.39 -18.58
CA ASN A 191 0.78 -4.85 -19.98
C ASN A 191 2.18 -4.68 -20.58
N ASN A 192 2.86 -3.56 -20.31
CA ASN A 192 4.26 -3.37 -20.69
C ASN A 192 5.13 -4.48 -20.07
N ALA A 193 4.94 -4.75 -18.77
CA ALA A 193 5.66 -5.81 -18.09
C ALA A 193 5.44 -7.20 -18.73
N PHE A 194 4.19 -7.55 -19.05
CA PHE A 194 3.88 -8.82 -19.73
C PHE A 194 4.51 -8.91 -21.12
N GLU A 195 4.42 -7.83 -21.91
CA GLU A 195 5.02 -7.74 -23.24
C GLU A 195 6.54 -7.85 -23.16
N TRP A 196 7.16 -7.13 -22.22
CA TRP A 196 8.60 -7.18 -21.97
C TRP A 196 9.06 -8.59 -21.58
N ILE A 197 8.37 -9.25 -20.63
CA ILE A 197 8.69 -10.63 -20.23
C ILE A 197 8.72 -11.55 -21.45
N VAL A 198 7.67 -11.52 -22.28
CA VAL A 198 7.52 -12.45 -23.40
C VAL A 198 8.45 -12.11 -24.57
N GLN A 199 8.53 -10.83 -24.95
CA GLN A 199 9.16 -10.39 -26.20
C GLN A 199 10.64 -10.07 -26.03
N GLU A 200 11.02 -9.51 -24.88
CA GLU A 200 12.37 -8.99 -24.65
C GLU A 200 13.17 -9.82 -23.65
N ASN A 201 12.49 -10.59 -22.78
CA ASN A 201 13.14 -11.44 -21.78
C ASN A 201 12.86 -12.93 -22.01
N ASN A 202 12.50 -13.35 -23.22
CA ASN A 202 12.32 -14.74 -23.63
C ASN A 202 11.34 -15.55 -22.75
N GLY A 203 10.32 -14.90 -22.19
CA GLY A 203 9.38 -15.49 -21.25
C GLY A 203 9.97 -15.82 -19.88
N ALA A 204 11.20 -15.38 -19.58
CA ALA A 204 11.92 -15.71 -18.36
C ALA A 204 11.55 -14.79 -17.21
N VAL A 205 11.40 -15.34 -16.01
CA VAL A 205 11.27 -14.58 -14.76
C VAL A 205 12.15 -15.23 -13.68
N TYR A 206 12.93 -14.41 -12.96
CA TYR A 206 13.71 -14.88 -11.81
C TYR A 206 12.80 -15.17 -10.61
N THR A 207 13.20 -16.15 -9.79
CA THR A 207 12.59 -16.34 -8.47
C THR A 207 13.00 -15.20 -7.53
N GLU A 208 12.16 -14.89 -6.54
CA GLU A 208 12.48 -13.88 -5.52
C GLU A 208 13.81 -14.23 -4.82
N ASP A 209 14.03 -15.49 -4.46
CA ASP A 209 15.29 -15.95 -3.83
C ASP A 209 16.53 -15.69 -4.69
N SER A 210 16.40 -15.78 -6.02
CA SER A 210 17.50 -15.55 -6.96
C SER A 210 17.72 -14.07 -7.29
N TYR A 211 16.70 -13.22 -7.13
CA TYR A 211 16.76 -11.80 -7.40
C TYR A 211 15.87 -11.04 -6.40
N LEU A 212 16.40 -10.85 -5.20
CA LEU A 212 15.65 -10.28 -4.08
C LEU A 212 15.19 -8.84 -4.32
N MET A 213 14.00 -8.54 -3.80
CA MET A 213 13.49 -7.18 -3.73
C MET A 213 14.36 -6.28 -2.86
N ARG A 214 14.85 -5.22 -3.49
CA ARG A 214 15.64 -4.20 -2.81
C ARG A 214 14.68 -3.13 -2.31
N ARG A 215 14.28 -3.25 -1.05
CA ARG A 215 13.67 -2.13 -0.29
C ARG A 215 14.53 -0.89 -0.49
N ALA A 216 13.92 0.26 -0.78
CA ALA A 216 14.49 1.49 -1.33
C ALA A 216 15.61 2.20 -0.51
N ARG A 217 16.55 1.47 0.10
CA ARG A 217 17.85 2.01 0.53
C ARG A 217 18.87 1.82 -0.60
N GLY A 218 19.18 2.94 -1.26
CA GLY A 218 20.40 3.11 -2.03
C GLY A 218 20.40 2.43 -3.40
N TYR A 219 19.64 2.92 -4.36
CA TYR A 219 19.81 2.59 -5.78
C TYR A 219 21.16 3.13 -6.29
N ARG A 220 22.28 2.44 -6.00
CA ARG A 220 23.57 2.66 -6.66
C ARG A 220 24.43 1.38 -6.61
N ARG A 221 24.64 0.81 -7.80
CA ARG A 221 25.85 0.06 -8.22
C ARG A 221 26.10 -1.39 -7.75
N ARG A 222 25.09 -2.27 -7.69
CA ARG A 222 25.36 -3.74 -7.67
C ARG A 222 24.55 -4.62 -8.62
N ALA A 223 23.86 -4.05 -9.61
CA ALA A 223 23.10 -4.81 -10.62
C ALA A 223 23.95 -5.72 -11.54
N ARG A 224 25.30 -5.67 -11.49
CA ARG A 224 26.19 -6.49 -12.33
C ARG A 224 27.06 -7.52 -11.62
N ARG A 225 27.15 -7.51 -10.28
CA ARG A 225 28.15 -8.34 -9.56
C ARG A 225 27.61 -9.53 -8.76
N GLN A 226 26.28 -9.71 -8.68
CA GLN A 226 25.70 -10.89 -8.04
C GLN A 226 25.13 -11.93 -9.03
N ALA A 227 25.02 -11.58 -10.32
CA ALA A 227 24.62 -12.52 -11.37
C ALA A 227 25.69 -13.60 -11.67
N THR A 228 26.92 -13.46 -11.17
CA THR A 228 28.06 -14.31 -11.55
C THR A 228 28.53 -15.30 -10.48
N ARG A 229 27.83 -15.46 -9.35
CA ARG A 229 28.21 -16.46 -8.33
C ARG A 229 27.06 -17.29 -7.74
N TRP A 230 25.92 -17.35 -8.41
CA TRP A 230 24.81 -18.17 -7.95
C TRP A 230 24.44 -19.19 -9.01
N VAL A 231 24.48 -20.46 -8.61
CA VAL A 231 24.09 -21.60 -9.43
C VAL A 231 22.64 -21.34 -9.89
N PRO A 232 22.38 -21.17 -11.20
CA PRO A 232 21.05 -20.85 -11.66
C PRO A 232 20.18 -22.08 -11.46
N ARG A 233 19.25 -22.01 -10.50
CA ARG A 233 17.97 -22.67 -10.73
C ARG A 233 17.35 -21.91 -11.89
N LEU A 234 17.17 -22.60 -13.00
CA LEU A 234 16.79 -22.04 -14.30
C LEU A 234 15.64 -21.04 -14.15
N PRO A 235 15.65 -19.92 -14.89
CA PRO A 235 14.50 -19.02 -14.93
C PRO A 235 13.24 -19.80 -15.31
N VAL A 236 12.09 -19.41 -14.75
CA VAL A 236 10.81 -19.93 -15.21
C VAL A 236 10.55 -19.39 -16.61
N THR A 237 10.51 -20.26 -17.62
CA THR A 237 10.18 -19.88 -18.99
C THR A 237 8.69 -20.09 -19.25
N LEU A 238 7.96 -18.99 -19.43
CA LEU A 238 6.57 -19.01 -19.86
C LEU A 238 6.50 -19.41 -21.34
N ASN A 239 6.09 -20.65 -21.63
CA ASN A 239 5.83 -21.07 -23.00
C ASN A 239 4.51 -20.46 -23.51
N TYR A 240 4.59 -19.27 -24.12
CA TYR A 240 3.44 -18.65 -24.79
C TYR A 240 3.19 -19.31 -26.15
N ARG A 241 2.29 -20.31 -26.21
CA ARG A 241 1.71 -20.72 -27.49
C ARG A 241 0.60 -19.74 -27.85
N ARG A 242 0.81 -18.91 -28.87
CA ARG A 242 -0.30 -18.24 -29.59
C ARG A 242 -1.22 -19.33 -30.14
N THR A 243 -2.27 -19.70 -29.41
CA THR A 243 -3.40 -20.38 -30.04
C THR A 243 -4.06 -19.34 -30.94
N ARG A 244 -3.85 -19.46 -32.26
CA ARG A 244 -4.67 -18.71 -33.21
C ARG A 244 -6.13 -19.08 -32.94
N PRO A 245 -7.06 -18.11 -32.83
CA PRO A 245 -8.47 -18.44 -32.84
C PRO A 245 -8.76 -19.20 -34.14
N LYS A 246 -9.51 -20.31 -34.04
CA LYS A 246 -10.11 -20.95 -35.21
C LYS A 246 -11.26 -20.08 -35.71
#